data_AF-A0A352AG86-F1
#
_entry.id   AF-A0A352AG86-F1
#
_cell.length_a   1.000
_cell.length_b   1.000
_cell.length_c   1.000
_cell.angle_alpha   90.00
_cell.angle_beta   90.00
_cell.angle_gamma   90.00
#
_symmetry.space_group_name_H-M   'P 1'
#
loop_
_entity.id
_entity.type
_entity.pdbx_description
1 polymer ?
#
loop_
_entity_poly.entity_id
_entity_poly.type
_entity_poly.pdbx_seq_one_letter_code
_entity_poly.pdbx_strand_id
1 'polypeptide(L)'
;AAQTAKPDNLLALVDALAAVGQIDRQSPVHKPASSKATLWEKQLQDHLQLQLAQLAASFDQRTTLAYAIEQAKLVAPNRPQRQRAQTLIARWRKDIQEIEDRNTFKAAQQLASGGTIDQLKAAVAQASKIQLGQPLRLDAQSAIAKWNRQIQALEDQPILDLARALAERRDLMTAISTAGQIRPGRTLYPEAQKEIGEWVLEVQATQDRPILEAANALAAQGRFDVAIATAAQISPERALYQQAQAAIALWQSQLPTPPSPVQSTTTEEN
;
A
#
# COMPACT_ATOMS: atom_id res chain seq x y z
N ALA A 1 -25.73 57.32 -21.84
CA ALA A 1 -25.48 56.01 -22.49
C ALA A 1 -24.08 55.45 -22.20
N ALA A 2 -23.51 55.67 -20.99
CA ALA A 2 -22.12 55.28 -20.67
C ALA A 2 -22.01 54.22 -19.56
N GLN A 3 -23.09 53.50 -19.26
CA GLN A 3 -23.07 52.37 -18.34
C GLN A 3 -23.50 51.12 -19.09
N THR A 4 -22.81 50.02 -18.79
CA THR A 4 -23.12 48.61 -19.12
C THR A 4 -22.64 48.04 -20.46
N ALA A 5 -21.38 48.24 -20.84
CA ALA A 5 -20.66 47.11 -21.42
C ALA A 5 -20.15 46.26 -20.26
N LYS A 6 -20.82 45.14 -19.94
CA LYS A 6 -20.22 44.15 -19.03
C LYS A 6 -18.94 43.68 -19.72
N PRO A 7 -17.75 43.83 -19.10
CA PRO A 7 -16.47 43.57 -19.77
C PRO A 7 -16.31 42.11 -20.24
N ASP A 8 -17.16 41.20 -19.76
CA ASP A 8 -17.16 39.78 -20.11
C ASP A 8 -18.18 39.37 -21.19
N ASN A 9 -18.94 40.32 -21.78
CA ASN A 9 -19.92 40.02 -22.82
C ASN A 9 -19.45 40.49 -24.20
N LEU A 10 -19.17 39.53 -25.10
CA LEU A 10 -18.76 39.77 -26.48
C LEU A 10 -19.73 40.69 -27.24
N LEU A 11 -21.04 40.45 -27.11
CA LEU A 11 -22.06 41.25 -27.79
C LEU A 11 -22.07 42.68 -27.26
N ALA A 12 -21.90 42.86 -25.95
CA ALA A 12 -21.84 44.19 -25.35
C ALA A 12 -20.59 44.97 -25.77
N LEU A 13 -19.47 44.28 -26.01
CA LEU A 13 -18.25 44.91 -26.55
C LEU A 13 -18.44 45.34 -28.01
N VAL A 14 -19.09 44.51 -28.84
CA VAL A 14 -19.41 44.83 -30.23
C VAL A 14 -20.37 46.03 -30.31
N ASP A 15 -21.44 46.03 -29.51
CA ASP A 15 -22.40 47.13 -29.44
C ASP A 15 -21.75 48.44 -28.98
N ALA A 16 -20.87 48.37 -27.97
CA ALA A 16 -20.15 49.53 -27.46
C ALA A 16 -19.16 50.11 -28.48
N LEU A 17 -18.48 49.27 -29.27
CA LEU A 17 -17.62 49.70 -30.37
C LEU A 17 -18.43 50.39 -31.48
N ALA A 18 -19.58 49.82 -31.85
CA ALA A 18 -20.48 50.41 -32.83
C ALA A 18 -20.99 51.79 -32.38
N ALA A 19 -21.34 51.95 -31.10
CA ALA A 19 -21.78 53.21 -30.53
C ALA A 19 -20.68 54.29 -30.56
N VAL A 20 -19.41 53.93 -30.32
CA VAL A 20 -18.30 54.89 -30.42
C VAL A 20 -18.05 55.33 -31.87
N GLY A 21 -18.24 54.43 -32.84
CA GLY A 21 -18.13 54.75 -34.26
C GLY A 21 -19.14 55.78 -34.76
N GLN A 22 -20.27 55.96 -34.05
CA GLN A 22 -21.32 56.94 -34.37
C GLN A 22 -21.10 58.32 -33.75
N ILE A 23 -20.08 58.49 -32.89
CA ILE A 23 -19.79 59.77 -32.23
C ILE A 23 -19.08 60.71 -33.22
N ASP A 24 -19.62 61.92 -33.39
CA ASP A 24 -19.02 62.98 -34.19
C ASP A 24 -17.57 63.27 -33.78
N ARG A 25 -16.67 63.39 -34.77
CA ARG A 25 -15.24 63.70 -34.58
C ARG A 25 -15.00 65.06 -33.92
N GLN A 26 -15.93 66.00 -34.05
CA GLN A 26 -15.85 67.32 -33.40
C GLN A 26 -16.33 67.31 -31.95
N SER A 27 -16.93 66.20 -31.49
CA SER A 27 -17.45 66.09 -30.13
C SER A 27 -16.32 66.09 -29.09
N PRO A 28 -16.46 66.81 -27.96
CA PRO A 28 -15.46 66.83 -26.89
C PRO A 28 -15.21 65.44 -26.26
N VAL A 29 -16.17 64.51 -26.40
CA VAL A 29 -16.04 63.13 -25.90
C VAL A 29 -15.43 62.16 -26.91
N HIS A 30 -15.13 62.60 -28.14
CA HIS A 30 -14.60 61.71 -29.19
C HIS A 30 -13.24 61.11 -28.78
N LYS A 31 -12.26 61.92 -28.38
CA LYS A 31 -10.93 61.45 -27.95
C LYS A 31 -10.96 60.42 -26.80
N PRO A 32 -11.67 60.66 -25.67
CA PRO A 32 -11.76 59.67 -24.61
C PRO A 32 -12.57 58.43 -25.04
N ALA A 33 -13.56 58.58 -25.93
CA ALA A 33 -14.30 57.44 -26.49
C ALA A 33 -13.42 56.57 -27.40
N SER A 34 -12.60 57.16 -28.29
CA SER A 34 -11.66 56.43 -29.15
C SER A 34 -10.64 55.64 -28.33
N SER A 35 -10.12 56.22 -27.25
CA SER A 35 -9.18 55.53 -26.35
C SER A 35 -9.80 54.29 -25.69
N LYS A 36 -11.07 54.39 -25.28
CA LYS A 36 -11.84 53.24 -24.75
C LYS A 36 -12.15 52.22 -25.84
N ALA A 37 -12.47 52.65 -27.06
CA ALA A 37 -12.69 51.76 -28.19
C ALA A 37 -11.45 50.91 -28.49
N THR A 38 -10.24 51.48 -28.49
CA THR A 38 -9.00 50.70 -28.66
C THR A 38 -8.83 49.66 -27.55
N LEU A 39 -9.22 49.97 -26.32
CA LEU A 39 -9.21 48.98 -25.23
C LEU A 39 -10.23 47.87 -25.48
N TRP A 40 -11.47 48.20 -25.83
CA TRP A 40 -12.54 47.22 -26.08
C TRP A 40 -12.28 46.33 -27.28
N GLU A 41 -11.71 46.86 -28.36
CA GLU A 41 -11.29 46.09 -29.54
C GLU A 41 -10.27 45.02 -29.13
N LYS A 42 -9.26 45.43 -28.36
CA LYS A 42 -8.25 44.49 -27.89
C LYS A 42 -8.80 43.50 -26.86
N GLN A 43 -9.81 43.87 -26.06
CA GLN A 43 -10.52 42.96 -25.15
C GLN A 43 -11.36 41.93 -25.90
N LEU A 44 -11.97 42.32 -27.02
CA LEU A 44 -12.72 41.44 -27.91
C LEU A 44 -11.78 40.42 -28.54
N GLN A 45 -10.61 40.86 -29.02
CA GLN A 45 -9.56 39.97 -29.54
C GLN A 45 -9.10 38.95 -28.50
N ASP A 46 -8.77 39.41 -27.27
CA ASP A 46 -8.34 38.52 -26.18
C ASP A 46 -9.43 37.48 -25.85
N HIS A 47 -10.71 37.87 -25.85
CA HIS A 47 -11.82 36.93 -25.60
C HIS A 47 -11.95 35.86 -26.68
N LEU A 48 -11.96 36.26 -27.95
CA LEU A 48 -12.05 35.32 -29.07
C LEU A 48 -10.85 34.36 -29.07
N GLN A 49 -9.65 34.87 -28.79
CA GLN A 49 -8.46 34.05 -28.66
C GLN A 49 -8.57 33.03 -27.52
N LEU A 50 -9.06 33.44 -26.35
CA LEU A 50 -9.28 32.52 -25.24
C LEU A 50 -10.37 31.48 -25.54
N GLN A 51 -11.42 31.83 -26.28
CA GLN A 51 -12.44 30.86 -26.73
C GLN A 51 -11.87 29.83 -27.69
N LEU A 52 -11.05 30.24 -28.66
CA LEU A 52 -10.37 29.33 -29.57
C LEU A 52 -9.37 28.42 -28.83
N ALA A 53 -8.65 28.98 -27.86
CA ALA A 53 -7.78 28.20 -26.97
C ALA A 53 -8.57 27.17 -26.17
N GLN A 54 -9.75 27.53 -25.64
CA GLN A 54 -10.64 26.61 -24.94
C GLN A 54 -11.17 25.50 -25.86
N LEU A 55 -11.52 25.81 -27.12
CA LEU A 55 -11.91 24.81 -28.10
C LEU A 55 -10.75 23.84 -28.38
N ALA A 56 -9.53 24.33 -28.59
CA ALA A 56 -8.36 23.47 -28.74
C ALA A 56 -8.13 22.59 -27.49
N ALA A 57 -8.22 23.15 -26.30
CA ALA A 57 -8.08 22.40 -25.06
C ALA A 57 -9.15 21.32 -24.88
N SER A 58 -10.36 21.50 -25.43
CA SER A 58 -11.46 20.52 -25.31
C SER A 58 -11.19 19.18 -25.98
N PHE A 59 -10.20 19.11 -26.88
CA PHE A 59 -9.75 17.84 -27.47
C PHE A 59 -8.98 16.95 -26.49
N ASP A 60 -8.63 17.46 -25.30
CA ASP A 60 -7.98 16.72 -24.20
C ASP A 60 -6.70 15.97 -24.62
N GLN A 61 -5.93 16.58 -25.52
CA GLN A 61 -4.64 16.07 -25.98
C GLN A 61 -3.51 16.97 -25.49
N ARG A 62 -2.36 16.37 -25.14
CA ARG A 62 -1.18 17.13 -24.68
C ARG A 62 -0.82 18.28 -25.62
N THR A 63 -0.84 18.01 -26.93
CA THR A 63 -0.48 18.99 -27.97
C THR A 63 -1.50 20.13 -28.06
N THR A 64 -2.79 19.83 -27.99
CA THR A 64 -3.84 20.85 -28.10
C THR A 64 -3.96 21.68 -26.81
N LEU A 65 -3.74 21.08 -25.64
CA LEU A 65 -3.61 21.78 -24.36
C LEU A 65 -2.37 22.68 -24.33
N ALA A 66 -1.23 22.21 -24.84
CA ALA A 66 -0.01 23.02 -24.94
C ALA A 66 -0.23 24.23 -25.85
N TYR A 67 -0.86 24.03 -27.01
CA TYR A 67 -1.25 25.12 -27.90
C TYR A 67 -2.19 26.11 -27.21
N ALA A 68 -3.22 25.63 -26.50
CA ALA A 68 -4.14 26.48 -25.76
C ALA A 68 -3.42 27.34 -24.71
N ILE A 69 -2.46 26.75 -23.98
CA ILE A 69 -1.60 27.46 -23.03
C ILE A 69 -0.82 28.59 -23.72
N GLU A 70 -0.18 28.31 -24.86
CA GLU A 70 0.57 29.32 -25.61
C GLU A 70 -0.34 30.46 -26.08
N GLN A 71 -1.55 30.15 -26.56
CA GLN A 71 -2.53 31.18 -26.94
C GLN A 71 -2.95 32.05 -25.73
N ALA A 72 -3.25 31.43 -24.59
CA ALA A 72 -3.62 32.19 -23.39
C ALA A 72 -2.47 33.02 -22.81
N LYS A 73 -1.21 32.61 -23.00
CA LYS A 73 -0.03 33.38 -22.55
C LYS A 73 0.11 34.72 -23.27
N LEU A 74 -0.37 34.83 -24.51
CA LEU A 74 -0.30 36.04 -25.32
C LEU A 74 -1.18 37.18 -24.79
N VAL A 75 -2.16 36.89 -23.93
CA VAL A 75 -2.97 37.91 -23.24
C VAL A 75 -2.06 38.74 -22.33
N ALA A 76 -1.90 40.02 -22.67
CA ALA A 76 -0.93 40.89 -21.99
C ALA A 76 -1.25 41.07 -20.47
N PRO A 77 -0.23 41.27 -19.61
CA PRO A 77 -0.42 41.31 -18.15
C PRO A 77 -1.36 42.41 -17.65
N ASN A 78 -1.48 43.52 -18.37
CA ASN A 78 -2.32 44.66 -18.02
C ASN A 78 -3.75 44.56 -18.57
N ARG A 79 -4.13 43.43 -19.17
CA ARG A 79 -5.47 43.21 -19.73
C ARG A 79 -6.42 42.66 -18.68
N PRO A 80 -7.72 43.03 -18.70
CA PRO A 80 -8.69 42.48 -17.77
C PRO A 80 -8.87 40.96 -17.91
N GLN A 81 -8.66 40.41 -19.11
CA GLN A 81 -8.73 38.98 -19.39
C GLN A 81 -7.57 38.18 -18.77
N ARG A 82 -6.54 38.85 -18.24
CA ARG A 82 -5.32 38.19 -17.76
C ARG A 82 -5.59 37.17 -16.66
N GLN A 83 -6.44 37.49 -15.70
CA GLN A 83 -6.78 36.57 -14.60
C GLN A 83 -7.43 35.30 -15.14
N ARG A 84 -8.39 35.43 -16.07
CA ARG A 84 -9.04 34.29 -16.72
C ARG A 84 -8.03 33.43 -17.50
N ALA A 85 -7.14 34.07 -18.26
CA ALA A 85 -6.08 33.38 -18.99
C ALA A 85 -5.17 32.57 -18.04
N GLN A 86 -4.76 33.16 -16.91
CA GLN A 86 -3.92 32.48 -15.91
C GLN A 86 -4.63 31.27 -15.28
N THR A 87 -5.91 31.39 -14.95
CA THR A 87 -6.71 30.27 -14.43
C THR A 87 -6.81 29.13 -15.44
N LEU A 88 -7.05 29.44 -16.71
CA LEU A 88 -7.10 28.44 -17.79
C LEU A 88 -5.74 27.75 -17.98
N ILE A 89 -4.65 28.52 -18.00
CA ILE A 89 -3.29 27.98 -18.10
C ILE A 89 -2.99 27.03 -16.93
N ALA A 90 -3.34 27.41 -15.70
CA ALA A 90 -3.12 26.57 -14.53
C ALA A 90 -3.91 25.24 -14.64
N ARG A 91 -5.16 25.31 -15.09
CA ARG A 91 -5.98 24.12 -15.34
C ARG A 91 -5.37 23.23 -16.42
N TRP A 92 -5.07 23.75 -17.60
CA TRP A 92 -4.53 22.93 -18.70
C TRP A 92 -3.17 22.33 -18.39
N ARG A 93 -2.33 23.01 -17.58
CA ARG A 93 -1.09 22.41 -17.08
C ARG A 93 -1.36 21.19 -16.21
N LYS A 94 -2.39 21.25 -15.36
CA LYS A 94 -2.82 20.11 -14.55
C LYS A 94 -3.35 18.98 -15.43
N ASP A 95 -4.16 19.31 -16.44
CA ASP A 95 -4.70 18.33 -17.39
C ASP A 95 -3.56 17.63 -18.17
N ILE A 96 -2.56 18.39 -18.63
CA ILE A 96 -1.34 17.82 -19.23
C ILE A 96 -0.65 16.87 -18.25
N GLN A 97 -0.40 17.31 -17.02
CA GLN A 97 0.26 16.49 -15.99
C GLN A 97 -0.49 15.17 -15.77
N GLU A 98 -1.82 15.22 -15.68
CA GLU A 98 -2.64 14.03 -15.51
C GLU A 98 -2.50 13.04 -16.68
N ILE A 99 -2.43 13.54 -17.93
CA ILE A 99 -2.17 12.71 -19.10
C ILE A 99 -0.76 12.07 -19.00
N GLU A 100 0.26 12.81 -18.59
CA GLU A 100 1.62 12.27 -18.44
C GLU A 100 1.69 11.21 -17.35
N ASP A 101 1.02 11.44 -16.22
CA ASP A 101 0.97 10.52 -15.10
C ASP A 101 0.25 9.23 -15.49
N ARG A 102 -0.89 9.32 -16.19
CA ARG A 102 -1.62 8.15 -16.71
C ARG A 102 -0.73 7.31 -17.64
N ASN A 103 0.00 7.95 -18.53
CA ASN A 103 0.92 7.25 -19.44
C ASN A 103 2.08 6.59 -18.67
N THR A 104 2.66 7.30 -17.71
CA THR A 104 3.74 6.79 -16.85
C THR A 104 3.26 5.60 -16.04
N PHE A 105 2.06 5.70 -15.45
CA PHE A 105 1.46 4.65 -14.65
C PHE A 105 1.11 3.42 -15.49
N LYS A 106 0.54 3.61 -16.68
CA LYS A 106 0.25 2.52 -17.63
C LYS A 106 1.52 1.78 -18.04
N ALA A 107 2.60 2.51 -18.33
CA ALA A 107 3.90 1.90 -18.63
C ALA A 107 4.44 1.10 -17.44
N ALA A 108 4.29 1.63 -16.21
CA ALA A 108 4.66 0.90 -15.00
C ALA A 108 3.85 -0.40 -14.84
N GLN A 109 2.54 -0.36 -15.11
CA GLN A 109 1.68 -1.55 -15.06
C GLN A 109 2.07 -2.60 -16.12
N GLN A 110 2.43 -2.18 -17.33
CA GLN A 110 2.92 -3.07 -18.38
C GLN A 110 4.26 -3.72 -18.03
N LEU A 111 5.15 -3.00 -17.35
CA LEU A 111 6.37 -3.60 -16.80
C LEU A 111 6.00 -4.66 -15.76
N ALA A 112 5.11 -4.34 -14.82
CA ALA A 112 4.73 -5.25 -13.75
C ALA A 112 4.01 -6.52 -14.25
N SER A 113 3.35 -6.50 -15.41
CA SER A 113 2.63 -7.67 -15.92
C SER A 113 3.52 -8.86 -16.25
N GLY A 114 4.83 -8.64 -16.44
CA GLY A 114 5.76 -9.75 -16.67
C GLY A 114 6.10 -10.54 -15.39
N GLY A 115 5.86 -9.99 -14.20
CA GLY A 115 5.93 -10.71 -12.93
C GLY A 115 7.33 -11.12 -12.44
N THR A 116 8.39 -10.91 -13.22
CA THR A 116 9.76 -11.15 -12.74
C THR A 116 10.23 -10.06 -11.78
N ILE A 117 11.21 -10.37 -10.93
CA ILE A 117 11.78 -9.42 -9.96
C ILE A 117 12.28 -8.15 -10.67
N ASP A 118 13.01 -8.29 -11.79
CA ASP A 118 13.56 -7.15 -12.52
C ASP A 118 12.46 -6.27 -13.14
N GLN A 119 11.43 -6.90 -13.70
CA GLN A 119 10.28 -6.19 -14.27
C GLN A 119 9.46 -5.47 -13.19
N LEU A 120 9.26 -6.08 -12.02
CA LEU A 120 8.59 -5.44 -10.89
C LEU A 120 9.43 -4.27 -10.34
N LYS A 121 10.75 -4.42 -10.25
CA LYS A 121 11.66 -3.32 -9.87
C LYS A 121 11.59 -2.17 -10.86
N ALA A 122 11.57 -2.47 -12.17
CA ALA A 122 11.39 -1.47 -13.21
C ALA A 122 10.01 -0.78 -13.12
N ALA A 123 8.95 -1.53 -12.83
CA ALA A 123 7.62 -0.97 -12.62
C ALA A 123 7.57 -0.01 -11.43
N VAL A 124 8.18 -0.39 -10.30
CA VAL A 124 8.31 0.46 -9.11
C VAL A 124 9.07 1.75 -9.44
N ALA A 125 10.20 1.64 -10.14
CA ALA A 125 10.98 2.79 -10.56
C ALA A 125 10.17 3.73 -11.49
N GLN A 126 9.40 3.17 -12.42
CA GLN A 126 8.57 3.93 -13.33
C GLN A 126 7.42 4.64 -12.61
N ALA A 127 6.68 3.96 -11.72
CA ALA A 127 5.59 4.57 -10.95
C ALA A 127 6.10 5.60 -9.93
N SER A 128 7.34 5.47 -9.46
CA SER A 128 7.96 6.43 -8.54
C SER A 128 8.26 7.79 -9.19
N LYS A 129 8.23 7.87 -10.53
CA LYS A 129 8.31 9.15 -11.25
C LYS A 129 7.08 10.04 -11.02
N ILE A 130 5.96 9.46 -10.58
CA ILE A 130 4.75 10.21 -10.22
C ILE A 130 4.96 10.79 -8.82
N GLN A 131 5.17 12.11 -8.76
CA GLN A 131 5.61 12.84 -7.57
C GLN A 131 4.47 13.24 -6.63
N LEU A 132 4.82 13.73 -5.44
CA LEU A 132 3.84 14.27 -4.49
C LEU A 132 3.10 15.48 -5.08
N GLY A 133 1.78 15.54 -4.87
CA GLY A 133 0.93 16.61 -5.40
C GLY A 133 0.43 16.36 -6.83
N GLN A 134 0.90 15.32 -7.50
CA GLN A 134 0.38 14.89 -8.80
C GLN A 134 -0.93 14.09 -8.66
N PRO A 135 -1.87 14.20 -9.64
CA PRO A 135 -3.17 13.56 -9.60
C PRO A 135 -3.16 12.06 -9.29
N LEU A 136 -2.26 11.27 -9.90
CA LEU A 136 -2.24 9.81 -9.77
C LEU A 136 -1.30 9.30 -8.66
N ARG A 137 -0.82 10.17 -7.76
CA ARG A 137 0.18 9.77 -6.77
C ARG A 137 -0.28 8.64 -5.84
N LEU A 138 -1.53 8.68 -5.40
CA LEU A 138 -2.09 7.67 -4.48
C LEU A 138 -2.20 6.29 -5.12
N ASP A 139 -2.64 6.25 -6.38
CA ASP A 139 -2.73 5.00 -7.15
C ASP A 139 -1.33 4.43 -7.41
N ALA A 140 -0.38 5.29 -7.78
CA ALA A 140 1.02 4.91 -7.97
C ALA A 140 1.64 4.33 -6.69
N GLN A 141 1.40 4.97 -5.53
CA GLN A 141 1.91 4.50 -4.25
C GLN A 141 1.33 3.14 -3.85
N SER A 142 0.02 2.93 -4.08
CA SER A 142 -0.64 1.66 -3.83
C SER A 142 -0.07 0.53 -4.69
N ALA A 143 0.17 0.81 -5.98
CA ALA A 143 0.79 -0.13 -6.90
C ALA A 143 2.24 -0.47 -6.50
N ILE A 144 3.04 0.54 -6.13
CA ILE A 144 4.41 0.35 -5.62
C ILE A 144 4.41 -0.57 -4.39
N ALA A 145 3.52 -0.34 -3.42
CA ALA A 145 3.41 -1.17 -2.23
C ALA A 145 3.00 -2.62 -2.56
N LYS A 146 2.17 -2.82 -3.58
CA LYS A 146 1.80 -4.16 -4.07
C LYS A 146 2.99 -4.86 -4.73
N TRP A 147 3.69 -4.20 -5.65
CA TRP A 147 4.82 -4.80 -6.37
C TRP A 147 6.00 -5.08 -5.44
N ASN A 148 6.27 -4.22 -4.45
CA ASN A 148 7.29 -4.49 -3.43
C ASN A 148 6.99 -5.76 -2.63
N ARG A 149 5.72 -6.01 -2.26
CA ARG A 149 5.32 -7.27 -1.61
C ARG A 149 5.53 -8.48 -2.52
N GLN A 150 5.22 -8.35 -3.80
CA GLN A 150 5.47 -9.43 -4.79
C GLN A 150 6.96 -9.70 -4.95
N ILE A 151 7.79 -8.66 -5.04
CA ILE A 151 9.26 -8.81 -5.09
C ILE A 151 9.74 -9.57 -3.85
N GLN A 152 9.31 -9.17 -2.65
CA GLN A 152 9.70 -9.84 -1.42
C GLN A 152 9.31 -11.31 -1.42
N ALA A 153 8.07 -11.62 -1.84
CA ALA A 153 7.62 -13.00 -1.93
C ALA A 153 8.47 -13.82 -2.92
N LEU A 154 8.75 -13.30 -4.11
CA LEU A 154 9.59 -13.98 -5.11
C LEU A 154 11.04 -14.18 -4.63
N GLU A 155 11.59 -13.23 -3.89
CA GLU A 155 12.93 -13.34 -3.30
C GLU A 155 12.99 -14.38 -2.18
N ASP A 156 11.92 -14.49 -1.37
CA ASP A 156 11.88 -15.35 -0.18
C ASP A 156 11.40 -16.77 -0.49
N GLN A 157 10.59 -16.94 -1.54
CA GLN A 157 10.04 -18.23 -1.95
C GLN A 157 11.09 -19.34 -2.06
N PRO A 158 12.24 -19.16 -2.76
CA PRO A 158 13.24 -20.23 -2.86
C PRO A 158 13.87 -20.61 -1.51
N ILE A 159 13.93 -19.67 -0.55
CA ILE A 159 14.42 -19.97 0.80
C ILE A 159 13.41 -20.87 1.52
N LEU A 160 12.13 -20.52 1.44
CA LEU A 160 11.06 -21.29 2.06
C LEU A 160 10.92 -22.68 1.42
N ASP A 161 10.99 -22.77 0.10
CA ASP A 161 10.93 -24.05 -0.63
C ASP A 161 12.12 -24.95 -0.29
N LEU A 162 13.33 -24.38 -0.15
CA LEU A 162 14.50 -25.12 0.32
C LEU A 162 14.31 -25.64 1.75
N ALA A 163 13.78 -24.81 2.65
CA ALA A 163 13.49 -25.22 4.02
C ALA A 163 12.49 -26.39 4.07
N ARG A 164 11.42 -26.32 3.28
CA ARG A 164 10.43 -27.40 3.15
C ARG A 164 11.07 -28.70 2.62
N ALA A 165 11.88 -28.61 1.58
CA ALA A 165 12.57 -29.77 1.02
C ALA A 165 13.55 -30.43 2.03
N LEU A 166 14.18 -29.65 2.91
CA LEU A 166 15.00 -30.16 4.00
C LEU A 166 14.14 -30.86 5.07
N ALA A 167 13.00 -30.27 5.43
CA ALA A 167 12.08 -30.86 6.39
C ALA A 167 11.50 -32.21 5.91
N GLU A 168 11.14 -32.30 4.63
CA GLU A 168 10.68 -33.55 4.00
C GLU A 168 11.73 -34.68 4.09
N ARG A 169 13.02 -34.31 4.08
CA ARG A 169 14.16 -35.24 4.24
C ARG A 169 14.48 -35.54 5.71
N ARG A 170 13.63 -35.11 6.65
CA ARG A 170 13.82 -35.21 8.11
C ARG A 170 15.00 -34.38 8.65
N ASP A 171 15.54 -33.46 7.86
CA ASP A 171 16.55 -32.50 8.32
C ASP A 171 15.88 -31.23 8.87
N LEU A 172 15.13 -31.41 9.96
CA LEU A 172 14.31 -30.36 10.56
C LEU A 172 15.14 -29.21 11.14
N MET A 173 16.32 -29.50 11.67
CA MET A 173 17.20 -28.46 12.24
C MET A 173 17.70 -27.50 11.15
N THR A 174 18.12 -28.03 10.01
CA THR A 174 18.54 -27.21 8.87
C THR A 174 17.35 -26.50 8.26
N ALA A 175 16.18 -27.15 8.15
CA ALA A 175 14.94 -26.52 7.69
C ALA A 175 14.55 -25.30 8.54
N ILE A 176 14.55 -25.43 9.87
CA ILE A 176 14.26 -24.34 10.82
C ILE A 176 15.24 -23.18 10.60
N SER A 177 16.55 -23.48 10.51
CA SER A 177 17.56 -22.43 10.30
C SER A 177 17.41 -21.72 8.95
N THR A 178 16.99 -22.45 7.91
CA THR A 178 16.81 -21.94 6.54
C THR A 178 15.58 -21.05 6.45
N ALA A 179 14.42 -21.51 6.94
CA ALA A 179 13.21 -20.68 7.00
C ALA A 179 13.41 -19.45 7.90
N GLY A 180 14.22 -19.58 8.96
CA GLY A 180 14.58 -18.47 9.85
C GLY A 180 15.35 -17.34 9.18
N GLN A 181 15.88 -17.53 7.96
CA GLN A 181 16.51 -16.46 7.19
C GLN A 181 15.50 -15.42 6.67
N ILE A 182 14.22 -15.80 6.57
CA ILE A 182 13.14 -14.88 6.19
C ILE A 182 12.91 -13.91 7.34
N ARG A 183 13.15 -12.62 7.09
CA ARG A 183 13.17 -11.58 8.13
C ARG A 183 11.76 -11.11 8.52
N PRO A 184 11.56 -10.63 9.77
CA PRO A 184 10.33 -9.99 10.20
C PRO A 184 9.91 -8.84 9.27
N GLY A 185 8.61 -8.71 9.02
CA GLY A 185 8.04 -7.66 8.16
C GLY A 185 8.09 -7.96 6.65
N ARG A 186 8.69 -9.08 6.23
CA ARG A 186 8.59 -9.58 4.85
C ARG A 186 7.31 -10.35 4.62
N THR A 187 6.94 -10.47 3.34
CA THR A 187 5.64 -11.05 2.93
C THR A 187 5.48 -12.52 3.37
N LEU A 188 6.54 -13.34 3.27
CA LEU A 188 6.49 -14.77 3.64
C LEU A 188 6.85 -15.05 5.11
N TYR A 189 7.14 -14.01 5.91
CA TYR A 189 7.54 -14.22 7.31
C TYR A 189 6.49 -14.97 8.15
N PRO A 190 5.19 -14.64 8.11
CA PRO A 190 4.20 -15.36 8.91
C PRO A 190 4.10 -16.85 8.55
N GLU A 191 4.22 -17.17 7.26
CA GLU A 191 4.20 -18.54 6.75
C GLU A 191 5.44 -19.31 7.21
N ALA A 192 6.63 -18.70 7.08
CA ALA A 192 7.88 -19.27 7.56
C ALA A 192 7.85 -19.55 9.07
N GLN A 193 7.34 -18.62 9.88
CA GLN A 193 7.24 -18.80 11.34
C GLN A 193 6.27 -19.91 11.73
N LYS A 194 5.17 -20.08 10.98
CA LYS A 194 4.24 -21.17 11.19
C LYS A 194 4.92 -22.52 10.98
N GLU A 195 5.63 -22.70 9.87
CA GLU A 195 6.34 -23.94 9.56
C GLU A 195 7.48 -24.23 10.53
N ILE A 196 8.24 -23.20 10.91
CA ILE A 196 9.25 -23.32 11.97
C ILE A 196 8.62 -23.86 13.26
N GLY A 197 7.46 -23.33 13.67
CA GLY A 197 6.75 -23.80 14.86
C GLY A 197 6.38 -25.29 14.77
N GLU A 198 5.87 -25.73 13.63
CA GLU A 198 5.53 -27.13 13.38
C GLU A 198 6.78 -28.04 13.45
N TRP A 199 7.87 -27.67 12.79
CA TRP A 199 9.12 -28.45 12.82
C TRP A 199 9.76 -28.48 14.21
N VAL A 200 9.71 -27.38 14.96
CA VAL A 200 10.21 -27.34 16.35
C VAL A 200 9.44 -28.33 17.22
N LEU A 201 8.11 -28.40 17.09
CA LEU A 201 7.30 -29.37 17.83
C LEU A 201 7.67 -30.82 17.46
N GLU A 202 7.91 -31.10 16.18
CA GLU A 202 8.32 -32.44 15.72
C GLU A 202 9.71 -32.84 16.26
N VAL A 203 10.66 -31.91 16.26
CA VAL A 203 11.99 -32.13 16.85
C VAL A 203 11.87 -32.42 18.35
N GLN A 204 11.09 -31.62 19.09
CA GLN A 204 10.86 -31.84 20.52
C GLN A 204 10.19 -33.19 20.79
N ALA A 205 9.17 -33.55 20.01
CA ALA A 205 8.50 -34.83 20.16
C ALA A 205 9.46 -36.00 19.94
N THR A 206 10.34 -35.92 18.94
CA THR A 206 11.35 -36.95 18.68
C THR A 206 12.37 -37.06 19.81
N GLN A 207 12.80 -35.92 20.39
CA GLN A 207 13.74 -35.89 21.51
C GLN A 207 13.13 -36.44 22.81
N ASP A 208 11.86 -36.13 23.08
CA ASP A 208 11.20 -36.46 24.34
C ASP A 208 10.57 -37.86 24.32
N ARG A 209 10.38 -38.46 23.13
CA ARG A 209 9.77 -39.78 22.96
C ARG A 209 10.45 -40.90 23.74
N PRO A 210 11.80 -41.02 23.80
CA PRO A 210 12.46 -42.03 24.61
C PRO A 210 12.17 -41.89 26.11
N ILE A 211 11.98 -40.66 26.62
CA ILE A 211 11.65 -40.40 28.03
C ILE A 211 10.26 -40.97 28.33
N LEU A 212 9.29 -40.69 27.45
CA LEU A 212 7.93 -41.18 27.60
C LEU A 212 7.85 -42.71 27.45
N GLU A 213 8.59 -43.29 26.51
CA GLU A 213 8.69 -44.74 26.33
C GLU A 213 9.34 -45.43 27.55
N ALA A 214 10.39 -44.85 28.13
CA ALA A 214 11.01 -45.35 29.36
C ALA A 214 10.05 -45.28 30.56
N ALA A 215 9.31 -44.18 30.70
CA ALA A 215 8.28 -44.04 31.73
C ALA A 215 7.18 -45.11 31.60
N ASN A 216 6.69 -45.34 30.38
CA ASN A 216 5.70 -46.39 30.11
C ASN A 216 6.23 -47.80 30.44
N ALA A 217 7.49 -48.10 30.09
CA ALA A 217 8.11 -49.40 30.40
C ALA A 217 8.25 -49.63 31.92
N LEU A 218 8.57 -48.59 32.70
CA LEU A 218 8.61 -48.65 34.16
C LEU A 218 7.22 -48.89 34.75
N ALA A 219 6.20 -48.21 34.24
CA ALA A 219 4.82 -48.42 34.69
C ALA A 219 4.33 -49.84 34.38
N ALA A 220 4.70 -50.40 33.23
CA ALA A 220 4.37 -51.79 32.87
C ALA A 220 4.99 -52.82 33.84
N GLN A 221 6.08 -52.46 34.53
CA GLN A 221 6.70 -53.26 35.58
C GLN A 221 6.09 -53.03 36.98
N GLY A 222 5.01 -52.24 37.08
CA GLY A 222 4.38 -51.84 38.34
C GLY A 222 5.14 -50.76 39.12
N ARG A 223 6.20 -50.17 38.54
CA ARG A 223 7.03 -49.15 39.21
C ARG A 223 6.48 -47.74 38.98
N PHE A 224 5.25 -47.50 39.44
CA PHE A 224 4.50 -46.27 39.17
C PHE A 224 5.19 -44.99 39.66
N ASP A 225 5.81 -45.00 40.86
CA ASP A 225 6.53 -43.83 41.40
C ASP A 225 7.65 -43.37 40.46
N VAL A 226 8.43 -44.31 39.94
CA VAL A 226 9.57 -44.03 39.05
C VAL A 226 9.09 -43.67 37.65
N ALA A 227 8.01 -44.28 37.17
CA ALA A 227 7.38 -43.93 35.90
C ALA A 227 6.87 -42.48 35.90
N ILE A 228 6.17 -42.07 36.96
CA ILE A 228 5.68 -40.69 37.14
C ILE A 228 6.85 -39.71 37.15
N ALA A 229 7.89 -39.97 37.95
CA ALA A 229 9.07 -39.11 38.01
C ALA A 229 9.79 -38.99 36.66
N THR A 230 9.81 -40.06 35.86
CA THR A 230 10.42 -40.07 34.52
C THR A 230 9.59 -39.27 33.52
N ALA A 231 8.26 -39.48 33.46
CA ALA A 231 7.38 -38.71 32.59
C ALA A 231 7.31 -37.22 32.96
N ALA A 232 7.47 -36.88 34.25
CA ALA A 232 7.49 -35.50 34.74
C ALA A 232 8.71 -34.70 34.27
N GLN A 233 9.73 -35.34 33.69
CA GLN A 233 10.87 -34.65 33.07
C GLN A 233 10.46 -33.89 31.80
N ILE A 234 9.35 -34.29 31.15
CA ILE A 234 8.81 -33.58 29.98
C ILE A 234 8.16 -32.29 30.47
N SER A 235 8.73 -31.15 30.07
CA SER A 235 8.32 -29.82 30.53
C SER A 235 7.00 -29.34 29.88
N PRO A 236 6.23 -28.43 30.52
CA PRO A 236 4.94 -27.93 30.03
C PRO A 236 4.92 -27.36 28.61
N GLU A 237 6.04 -26.81 28.15
CA GLU A 237 6.17 -26.17 26.83
C GLU A 237 6.52 -27.16 25.71
N ARG A 238 6.69 -28.44 26.03
CA ARG A 238 7.14 -29.47 25.09
C ARG A 238 5.98 -30.18 24.41
N ALA A 239 6.20 -30.61 23.17
CA ALA A 239 5.18 -31.28 22.34
C ALA A 239 4.49 -32.49 23.01
N LEU A 240 5.22 -33.29 23.79
CA LEU A 240 4.66 -34.50 24.43
C LEU A 240 4.09 -34.27 25.84
N TYR A 241 4.07 -33.04 26.34
CA TYR A 241 3.68 -32.76 27.73
C TYR A 241 2.27 -33.27 28.08
N GLN A 242 1.27 -32.99 27.24
CA GLN A 242 -0.11 -33.42 27.49
C GLN A 242 -0.22 -34.96 27.56
N GLN A 243 0.53 -35.65 26.72
CA GLN A 243 0.58 -37.11 26.74
C GLN A 243 1.25 -37.64 28.01
N ALA A 244 2.35 -36.99 28.43
CA ALA A 244 3.03 -37.31 29.69
C ALA A 244 2.12 -37.10 30.90
N GLN A 245 1.39 -35.99 30.97
CA GLN A 245 0.46 -35.68 32.06
C GLN A 245 -0.71 -36.67 32.13
N ALA A 246 -1.27 -37.07 30.99
CA ALA A 246 -2.31 -38.09 30.94
C ALA A 246 -1.79 -39.45 31.47
N ALA A 247 -0.57 -39.83 31.11
CA ALA A 247 0.05 -41.06 31.62
C ALA A 247 0.32 -40.98 33.13
N ILE A 248 0.82 -39.84 33.62
CA ILE A 248 1.03 -39.58 35.05
C ILE A 248 -0.27 -39.72 35.85
N ALA A 249 -1.34 -39.08 35.39
CA ALA A 249 -2.64 -39.13 36.06
C ALA A 249 -3.19 -40.57 36.16
N LEU A 250 -3.00 -41.37 35.11
CA LEU A 250 -3.37 -42.77 35.10
C LEU A 250 -2.59 -43.56 36.17
N TRP A 251 -1.27 -43.40 36.25
CA TRP A 251 -0.45 -44.14 37.22
C TRP A 251 -0.67 -43.70 38.66
N GLN A 252 -0.96 -42.40 38.88
CA GLN A 252 -1.31 -41.89 40.21
C GLN A 252 -2.55 -42.57 40.78
N SER A 253 -3.52 -42.95 39.94
CA SER A 253 -4.71 -43.67 40.37
C SER A 253 -4.47 -45.14 40.76
N GLN A 254 -3.33 -45.71 40.34
CA GLN A 254 -2.95 -47.09 40.63
C GLN A 254 -1.99 -47.23 41.82
N LEU A 255 -1.52 -46.10 42.35
CA LEU A 255 -0.75 -46.11 43.60
C LEU A 255 -1.68 -46.52 44.75
N PRO A 256 -1.30 -47.51 45.58
CA PRO A 256 -2.09 -47.86 46.73
C PRO A 256 -2.22 -46.64 47.65
N THR A 257 -3.47 -46.28 48.02
CA THR A 257 -3.72 -45.31 49.08
C THR A 257 -2.94 -45.74 50.34
N PRO A 258 -2.13 -44.86 50.95
CA PRO A 258 -1.43 -45.21 52.17
C PRO A 258 -2.45 -45.67 53.22
N PRO A 259 -2.14 -46.71 54.03
CA PRO A 259 -3.07 -47.16 55.05
C PRO A 259 -3.42 -45.97 55.95
N SER A 260 -4.73 -45.74 56.13
CA SER A 260 -5.24 -44.77 57.09
C SER A 260 -4.48 -44.92 58.40
N PRO A 261 -4.00 -43.83 59.04
CA PRO A 261 -3.32 -43.93 60.32
C PRO A 261 -4.27 -44.65 61.28
N VAL A 262 -3.88 -45.87 61.66
CA VAL A 262 -4.59 -46.70 62.62
C VAL A 262 -4.67 -45.86 63.88
N GLN A 263 -5.87 -45.38 64.24
CA GLN A 263 -6.10 -44.73 65.53
C GLN A 263 -5.77 -45.78 66.59
N SER A 264 -4.57 -45.70 67.16
CA SER A 264 -4.18 -46.48 68.31
C SER A 264 -5.10 -46.07 69.45
N THR A 265 -6.09 -46.91 69.73
CA THR A 265 -6.87 -46.86 70.96
C THR A 265 -5.90 -47.04 72.12
N THR A 266 -5.53 -45.94 72.76
CA THR A 266 -4.85 -45.97 74.05
C THR A 266 -5.87 -46.45 75.08
N THR A 267 -5.77 -47.73 75.41
CA THR A 267 -6.27 -48.28 76.67
C THR A 267 -5.41 -47.66 77.78
N GLU A 268 -5.93 -46.65 78.48
CA GLU A 268 -5.37 -46.23 79.76
C GLU A 268 -6.25 -46.80 80.87
N GLU A 269 -5.66 -47.78 81.54
CA GLU A 269 -6.09 -48.41 82.78
C GLU A 269 -5.42 -47.64 83.94
N ASN A 270 -6.21 -46.89 84.71
CA ASN A 270 -6.16 -46.72 86.18
C ASN A 270 -7.08 -45.60 86.66
#